data_AF-A0A2Z2P543-F1
#
_entry.id   AF-A0A2Z2P543-F1
#
_cell.length_a   1.000
_cell.length_b   1.000
_cell.length_c   1.000
_cell.angle_alpha   90.00
_cell.angle_beta   90.00
_cell.angle_gamma   90.00
#
_symmetry.space_group_name_H-M   'P 1'
#
loop_
_entity.id
_entity.type
_entity.pdbx_description
1 polymer ?
#
loop_
_entity_poly.entity_id
_entity_poly.type
_entity_poly.pdbx_seq_one_letter_code
_entity_poly.pdbx_strand_id
1 'polypeptide(L)' 'MTQPEWHVLHEAACARGEATYCDPETGYTVFTRLAHLKRGKCCGSGCRHCPYDHEAVPKAR' A
#
# COMPACT_ATOMS: atom_id res chain seq x y z
N MET A 1 -2.89 10.93 19.89
CA MET A 1 -2.11 10.26 18.83
C MET A 1 -3.09 9.43 18.02
N THR A 2 -3.72 10.02 17.02
CA THR A 2 -4.78 9.34 16.24
C THR A 2 -4.11 8.73 15.03
N GLN A 3 -4.08 7.40 14.94
CA GLN A 3 -3.61 6.75 13.72
C GLN A 3 -4.57 7.11 12.58
N PRO A 4 -4.06 7.40 11.39
CA PRO A 4 -4.89 7.83 10.28
C PRO A 4 -5.71 6.66 9.69
N GLU A 5 -6.89 6.96 9.13
CA GLU A 5 -7.88 5.95 8.72
C GLU A 5 -7.36 4.94 7.70
N TRP A 6 -6.44 5.35 6.83
CA TRP A 6 -5.78 4.45 5.86
C TRP A 6 -5.01 3.32 6.53
N HIS A 7 -4.52 3.50 7.75
CA HIS A 7 -3.79 2.46 8.48
C HIS A 7 -4.74 1.33 8.90
N VAL A 8 -5.94 1.69 9.36
CA VAL A 8 -6.99 0.73 9.72
C VAL A 8 -7.48 -0.02 8.49
N LEU A 9 -7.68 0.68 7.37
CA LEU A 9 -8.10 0.05 6.12
C LEU A 9 -7.02 -0.89 5.56
N HIS A 10 -5.75 -0.50 5.63
CA HIS A 10 -4.62 -1.36 5.27
C HIS A 10 -4.59 -2.62 6.12
N GLU A 11 -4.73 -2.50 7.45
CA GLU A 11 -4.73 -3.64 8.36
C GLU A 11 -5.93 -4.56 8.11
N ALA A 12 -7.12 -3.99 7.92
CA ALA A 12 -8.34 -4.73 7.63
C ALA A 12 -8.24 -5.47 6.28
N ALA A 13 -7.71 -4.82 5.24
CA ALA A 13 -7.43 -5.48 3.97
C ALA A 13 -6.39 -6.60 4.11
N CYS A 14 -5.35 -6.40 4.93
CA CYS A 14 -4.39 -7.46 5.23
C CYS A 14 -5.05 -8.65 5.95
N ALA A 15 -5.89 -8.39 6.94
CA ALA A 15 -6.61 -9.42 7.68
C ALA A 15 -7.59 -10.20 6.79
N ARG A 16 -8.25 -9.52 5.84
CA ARG A 16 -9.11 -10.15 4.82
C ARG A 16 -8.34 -10.86 3.70
N GLY A 17 -7.02 -10.71 3.65
CA GLY A 17 -6.18 -11.24 2.58
C GLY A 17 -6.36 -10.51 1.24
N GLU A 18 -6.94 -9.30 1.27
CA GLU A 18 -7.09 -8.44 0.11
C GLU A 18 -5.76 -7.84 -0.32
N ALA A 19 -5.58 -7.72 -1.63
CA ALA A 19 -4.35 -7.20 -2.21
C ALA A 19 -4.29 -5.66 -2.20
N THR A 20 -5.43 -4.98 -2.07
CA THR A 20 -5.54 -3.53 -2.22
C THR A 20 -6.60 -2.98 -1.27
N TYR A 21 -6.45 -1.73 -0.89
CA TYR A 21 -7.46 -0.96 -0.16
C TYR A 21 -7.60 0.43 -0.81
N CYS A 22 -8.75 1.07 -0.61
CA CYS A 22 -8.97 2.44 -1.04
C CYS A 22 -8.52 3.39 0.09
N ASP A 23 -7.62 4.31 -0.22
CA ASP A 23 -7.19 5.35 0.71
C ASP A 23 -8.24 6.48 0.74
N PRO A 24 -8.92 6.74 1.87
CA PRO A 24 -10.02 7.69 1.93
C PRO A 24 -9.55 9.15 1.86
N GLU A 25 -8.28 9.42 2.18
CA GLU A 25 -7.72 10.77 2.11
C GLU A 25 -7.41 11.18 0.66
N THR A 26 -6.87 10.25 -0.12
CA THR A 26 -6.37 10.53 -1.47
C THR A 26 -7.27 9.96 -2.58
N GLY A 27 -8.19 9.05 -2.24
CA GLY A 27 -9.05 8.34 -3.20
C GLY A 27 -8.33 7.28 -4.04
N TYR A 28 -7.05 7.01 -3.76
CA TYR A 28 -6.26 6.05 -4.55
C TYR A 28 -6.43 4.62 -4.06
N THR A 29 -6.33 3.69 -5.00
CA THR A 29 -6.23 2.26 -4.69
C THR A 29 -4.78 1.92 -4.35
N VAL A 30 -4.51 1.64 -3.09
CA VAL A 30 -3.17 1.35 -2.56
C VAL A 30 -3.03 -0.15 -2.32
N PHE A 31 -1.90 -0.72 -2.72
CA PHE A 31 -1.59 -2.13 -2.47
C PHE A 31 -1.24 -2.38 -1.00
N THR A 32 -1.71 -3.50 -0.46
CA THR A 32 -1.36 -3.95 0.88
C THR A 32 0.06 -4.53 0.88
N ARG A 33 0.68 -4.57 2.06
CA ARG A 33 1.96 -5.28 2.24
C ARG A 33 1.87 -6.74 1.76
N LEU A 34 0.75 -7.42 2.01
CA LEU A 34 0.54 -8.80 1.55
C LEU A 34 0.58 -8.93 0.04
N ALA A 35 0.00 -7.99 -0.71
CA ALA A 35 0.08 -8.00 -2.17
C ALA A 35 1.51 -7.87 -2.67
N HIS A 36 2.30 -7.00 -2.03
CA HIS A 36 3.72 -6.87 -2.36
C HIS A 36 4.49 -8.15 -2.07
N LEU A 37 4.26 -8.77 -0.91
CA LEU A 37 4.88 -10.06 -0.55
C LEU A 37 4.48 -11.18 -1.53
N LYS A 38 3.20 -11.27 -1.91
CA LYS A 38 2.72 -12.24 -2.90
C LYS A 38 3.29 -11.98 -4.30
N ARG A 39 3.43 -10.71 -4.68
CA ARG A 39 3.95 -10.30 -6.00
C ARG A 39 5.48 -10.43 -6.09
N GLY A 40 6.18 -10.31 -4.97
CA GLY A 40 7.64 -10.39 -4.91
C GLY A 40 8.37 -9.14 -5.41
N LYS A 41 7.67 -8.02 -5.67
CA LYS A 41 8.29 -6.77 -6.16
C LYS A 41 7.48 -5.50 -5.86
N CYS A 42 8.16 -4.36 -5.91
CA CYS A 42 7.51 -3.04 -5.84
C CYS A 42 6.52 -2.84 -7.01
N CYS A 43 5.40 -2.16 -6.76
CA CYS A 43 4.40 -1.88 -7.80
C CYS A 43 4.71 -0.66 -8.67
N GLY A 44 5.60 0.23 -8.24
CA GLY A 44 5.93 1.47 -8.94
C GLY A 44 4.93 2.62 -8.76
N SER A 45 3.93 2.46 -7.90
CA SER A 45 2.87 3.47 -7.68
C SER A 45 3.07 4.40 -6.47
N GLY A 46 4.15 4.25 -5.70
CA GLY A 46 4.41 5.11 -4.52
C GLY A 46 3.47 4.85 -3.33
N CYS A 47 3.23 3.58 -3.00
CA CYS A 47 2.32 3.15 -1.94
C CYS A 47 2.91 3.35 -0.53
N ARG A 48 2.14 3.89 0.42
CA ARG A 48 2.61 4.24 1.78
C ARG A 48 3.29 3.10 2.57
N HIS A 49 2.96 1.84 2.29
CA HIS A 49 3.51 0.66 3.00
C HIS A 49 4.33 -0.27 2.11
N CYS A 50 5.04 0.27 1.12
CA CYS A 50 5.88 -0.56 0.27
C CYS A 50 7.01 -1.25 1.07
N PRO A 51 7.07 -2.59 1.11
CA PRO A 51 8.17 -3.31 1.75
C PRO A 51 9.47 -3.28 0.93
N TYR A 52 9.42 -2.80 -0.32
CA TYR A 52 10.54 -2.74 -1.27
C TYR A 52 11.10 -1.32 -1.46
N ASP A 53 10.90 -0.44 -0.47
CA ASP A 53 11.45 0.93 -0.47
C ASP A 53 11.21 1.71 -1.78
N HIS A 54 10.05 1.51 -2.42
CA HIS A 54 9.71 2.16 -3.68
C HIS A 54 10.71 1.93 -4.85
N GLU A 55 11.42 0.79 -4.89
CA GLU A 55 12.46 0.56 -5.93
C GLU A 55 11.97 0.80 -7.37
N ALA A 56 10.72 0.45 -7.66
CA ALA A 56 10.14 0.50 -9.00
C ALA A 56 9.40 1.82 -9.26
N VAL A 57 9.35 2.73 -8.28
CA VAL A 57 8.73 4.05 -8.45
C VAL A 57 9.73 4.91 -9.23
N PRO A 58 9.36 5.41 -10.42
CA PRO A 58 10.25 6.27 -11.17
C PRO A 58 10.54 7.52 -10.34
N LYS A 59 11.81 7.74 -9.98
CA LYS A 59 12.23 9.00 -9.39
C LYS A 59 12.02 10.08 -10.44
N ALA A 60 11.14 11.04 -10.17
CA ALA A 60 10.94 12.20 -11.02
C ALA A 60 12.32 12.83 -11.31
N ARG A 61 12.59 13.05 -12.59
CA ARG A 61 13.88 13.52 -13.13
C ARG A 61 13.99 15.03 -13.03
#